data_AF-A0A7V1Y5B9-F1
#
_entry.id   AF-A0A7V1Y5B9-F1
#
_cell.length_a   1.000
_cell.length_b   1.000
_cell.length_c   1.000
_cell.angle_alpha   90.00
_cell.angle_beta   90.00
_cell.angle_gamma   90.00
#
_symmetry.space_group_name_H-M   'P 1'
#
loop_
_entity.id
_entity.type
_entity.pdbx_description
1 polymer ?
#
loop_
_entity_poly.entity_id
_entity_poly.type
_entity_poly.pdbx_seq_one_letter_code
_entity_poly.pdbx_strand_id
1 'polypeptide(L)'
;MMVTGTGRSRASHGAAITTGIARSALNPSKGREGGMRIYAVVAAVLVAAMMQSGCVSRSSYTMAVADAEAAKTELEKTRNQKTALDQQVKTLKELNAKLAADAELYSAELQRIKESRDKERGSVEGRTKELEARVRDLSGQNRRLQQEYEGLKRVNETLKATVARYQKELKERQRTIEAPGAPAVPRQPVTPAPAAPKPVAPAPAAAPVPAGTSVVNINTASASDMALYLGLTKDMAEKVIANRPYKLRGELVSKNVLPKATFDVIKDKVTTGS
;
A
#
# COMPACT_ATOMS: atom_id res chain seq x y z
N MET A 1 25.46 15.66 9.74
CA MET A 1 26.44 15.12 10.70
C MET A 1 27.61 14.58 9.92
N MET A 2 28.80 15.11 10.22
CA MET A 2 30.04 14.95 9.48
C MET A 2 30.60 13.52 9.62
N VAL A 3 31.01 12.96 8.48
CA VAL A 3 31.82 11.75 8.39
C VAL A 3 33.28 12.14 8.67
N THR A 4 33.88 11.60 9.74
CA THR A 4 35.33 11.70 9.96
C THR A 4 35.96 10.36 9.61
N GLY A 5 36.63 10.32 8.46
CA GLY A 5 37.50 9.22 8.06
C GLY A 5 38.88 9.38 8.69
N THR A 6 39.29 8.39 9.49
CA THR A 6 40.67 8.27 9.98
C THR A 6 41.40 7.24 9.13
N GLY A 7 42.19 7.75 8.17
CA GLY A 7 43.16 6.95 7.42
C GLY A 7 44.30 6.52 8.33
N ARG A 8 44.56 5.21 8.44
CA ARG A 8 45.79 4.70 9.05
C ARG A 8 46.64 4.05 7.98
N SER A 9 47.75 4.73 7.72
CA SER A 9 48.77 4.45 6.73
C SER A 9 49.47 3.11 6.98
N ARG A 10 49.68 2.37 5.89
CA ARG A 10 50.60 1.24 5.76
C ARG A 10 52.02 1.68 6.17
N ALA A 11 52.60 0.99 7.14
CA ALA A 11 54.05 0.97 7.34
C ALA A 11 54.52 -0.49 7.36
N SER A 12 54.81 -0.99 6.16
CA SER A 12 55.55 -2.23 5.92
C SER A 12 56.96 -2.09 6.48
N HIS A 13 57.22 -2.67 7.66
CA HIS A 13 58.58 -2.91 8.12
C HIS A 13 59.03 -4.26 7.58
N GLY A 14 59.61 -4.23 6.38
CA GLY A 14 60.43 -5.33 5.87
C GLY A 14 61.73 -5.35 6.66
N ALA A 15 61.87 -6.33 7.55
CA ALA A 15 63.12 -6.61 8.23
C ALA A 15 64.14 -7.12 7.21
N ALA A 16 64.99 -6.22 6.71
CA ALA A 16 66.18 -6.55 5.96
C ALA A 16 67.18 -7.22 6.91
N ILE A 17 67.21 -8.55 6.92
CA ILE A 17 68.30 -9.33 7.52
C ILE A 17 69.49 -9.20 6.57
N THR A 18 70.28 -8.15 6.77
CA THR A 18 71.56 -7.94 6.09
C THR A 18 72.52 -9.03 6.53
N THR A 19 72.62 -10.10 5.75
CA THR A 19 73.63 -11.14 5.88
C THR A 19 74.99 -10.52 5.57
N GLY A 20 75.74 -10.16 6.61
CA GLY A 20 77.14 -9.78 6.51
C GLY A 20 78.00 -10.97 6.12
N ILE A 21 78.01 -11.33 4.83
CA ILE A 21 78.99 -12.24 4.27
C ILE A 21 80.29 -11.43 4.16
N ALA A 22 81.13 -11.54 5.19
CA ALA A 22 82.51 -11.12 5.14
C ALA A 22 83.20 -11.87 3.98
N ARG A 23 83.38 -11.18 2.85
CA ARG A 23 84.12 -11.66 1.70
C ARG A 23 85.61 -11.55 2.05
N SER A 24 86.11 -12.51 2.82
CA SER A 24 87.54 -12.67 3.06
C SER A 24 88.23 -13.00 1.74
N ALA A 25 89.15 -12.13 1.34
CA ALA A 25 90.01 -12.28 0.19
C ALA A 25 90.76 -13.64 0.25
N LEU A 26 90.42 -14.56 -0.64
CA LEU A 26 91.24 -15.74 -0.90
C LEU A 26 92.51 -15.28 -1.63
N ASN A 27 93.57 -15.13 -0.86
CA ASN A 27 94.94 -15.00 -1.32
C ASN A 27 95.43 -16.42 -1.76
N PRO A 28 95.77 -16.65 -3.04
CA PRO A 28 96.07 -17.99 -3.54
C PRO A 28 97.54 -18.34 -3.27
N SER A 29 97.89 -18.67 -2.02
CA SER A 29 99.25 -19.13 -1.68
C SER A 29 99.34 -20.06 -0.46
N LYS A 30 98.25 -20.72 -0.04
CA LYS A 30 98.31 -21.75 1.03
C LYS A 30 97.20 -22.81 0.87
N GLY A 31 97.08 -23.32 -0.36
CA GLY A 31 95.92 -24.09 -0.84
C GLY A 31 95.92 -25.60 -0.60
N ARG A 32 96.72 -26.17 0.33
CA ARG A 32 96.64 -27.63 0.62
C ARG A 32 96.55 -28.02 2.09
N GLU A 33 96.89 -27.15 3.05
CA GLU A 33 96.84 -27.51 4.48
C GLU A 33 95.57 -27.00 5.20
N GLY A 34 95.05 -25.82 4.84
CA GLY A 34 93.88 -25.22 5.50
C GLY A 34 92.57 -25.94 5.16
N GLY A 35 92.38 -26.30 3.89
CA GLY A 35 91.22 -27.10 3.45
C GLY A 35 91.20 -28.46 4.14
N MET A 36 92.33 -29.17 4.19
CA MET A 36 92.41 -30.49 4.82
C MET A 36 92.08 -30.44 6.32
N ARG A 37 92.48 -29.37 7.03
CA ARG A 37 92.14 -29.17 8.45
C ARG A 37 90.66 -28.84 8.66
N ILE A 38 90.07 -27.99 7.80
CA ILE A 38 88.63 -27.68 7.88
C ILE A 38 87.80 -28.91 7.54
N TYR A 39 88.15 -29.65 6.50
CA TYR A 39 87.50 -30.92 6.16
C TYR A 39 87.69 -31.95 7.28
N ALA A 40 88.85 -32.04 7.91
CA ALA A 40 89.08 -32.94 9.05
C ALA A 40 88.26 -32.56 10.28
N VAL A 41 88.12 -31.27 10.61
CA VAL A 41 87.31 -30.81 11.74
C VAL A 41 85.82 -30.99 11.47
N VAL A 42 85.34 -30.67 10.27
CA VAL A 42 83.94 -30.89 9.88
C VAL A 42 83.62 -32.39 9.82
N ALA A 43 84.53 -33.21 9.28
CA ALA A 43 84.38 -34.66 9.29
C ALA A 43 84.44 -35.22 10.71
N ALA A 44 85.31 -34.72 11.58
CA ALA A 44 85.39 -35.14 12.99
C ALA A 44 84.13 -34.74 13.77
N VAL A 45 83.53 -33.58 13.50
CA VAL A 45 82.25 -33.16 14.13
C VAL A 45 81.07 -33.98 13.61
N LEU A 46 81.02 -34.29 12.31
CA LEU A 46 80.01 -35.18 11.73
C LEU A 46 80.15 -36.62 12.24
N VAL A 47 81.38 -37.14 12.31
CA VAL A 47 81.68 -38.46 12.88
C VAL A 47 81.38 -38.47 14.37
N ALA A 48 81.72 -37.41 15.13
CA ALA A 48 81.37 -37.31 16.55
C ALA A 48 79.85 -37.25 16.77
N ALA A 49 79.10 -36.53 15.94
CA ALA A 49 77.63 -36.49 15.99
C ALA A 49 76.99 -37.83 15.61
N MET A 50 77.56 -38.55 14.62
CA MET A 50 77.15 -39.91 14.27
C MET A 50 77.55 -40.94 15.35
N MET A 51 78.68 -40.72 16.04
CA MET A 51 79.14 -41.55 17.16
C MET A 51 78.34 -41.28 18.44
N GLN A 52 77.81 -40.08 18.64
CA GLN A 52 76.85 -39.75 19.70
C GLN A 52 75.46 -40.37 19.45
N SER A 53 75.15 -40.75 18.20
CA SER A 53 73.97 -41.53 17.85
C SER A 53 74.23 -43.05 17.82
N GLY A 54 75.45 -43.48 18.10
CA GLY A 54 75.81 -44.87 18.34
C GLY A 54 75.62 -45.23 19.81
N CYS A 55 74.55 -45.96 20.10
CA CYS A 55 74.12 -46.44 21.44
C CYS A 55 73.37 -45.42 22.31
N VAL A 56 72.37 -44.75 21.74
CA VAL A 56 71.18 -44.42 22.53
C VAL A 56 70.60 -45.74 23.01
N SER A 57 70.47 -45.94 24.33
CA SER A 57 69.89 -47.17 24.89
C SER A 57 68.59 -47.50 24.17
N ARG A 58 68.34 -48.77 23.87
CA ARG A 58 67.11 -49.22 23.21
C ARG A 58 65.85 -48.63 23.87
N SER A 59 65.90 -48.45 25.20
CA SER A 59 64.83 -47.81 25.99
C SER A 59 64.60 -46.33 25.64
N SER A 60 65.66 -45.56 25.39
CA SER A 60 65.58 -44.13 25.05
C SER A 60 65.07 -43.93 23.62
N TYR A 61 65.43 -44.79 22.67
CA TYR A 61 64.84 -44.79 21.33
C TYR A 61 63.35 -45.14 21.37
N THR A 62 62.98 -46.18 22.12
CA THR A 62 61.56 -46.58 22.26
C THR A 62 60.72 -45.50 22.95
N MET A 63 61.30 -44.81 23.93
CA MET A 63 60.63 -43.69 24.62
C MET A 63 60.44 -42.49 23.67
N ALA A 64 61.47 -42.12 22.91
CA ALA A 64 61.35 -41.04 21.92
C ALA A 64 60.35 -41.35 20.79
N VAL A 65 60.25 -42.62 20.37
CA VAL A 65 59.23 -43.06 19.41
C VAL A 65 57.83 -43.00 20.02
N ALA A 66 57.65 -43.44 21.27
CA ALA A 66 56.37 -43.34 21.98
C ALA A 66 55.93 -41.88 22.16
N ASP A 67 56.84 -40.98 22.52
CA ASP A 67 56.58 -39.55 22.64
C ASP A 67 56.23 -38.92 21.28
N ALA A 68 56.91 -39.33 20.20
CA ALA A 68 56.61 -38.87 18.85
C ALA A 68 55.23 -39.36 18.36
N GLU A 69 54.85 -40.60 18.68
CA GLU A 69 53.52 -41.13 18.39
C GLU A 69 52.44 -40.42 19.22
N ALA A 70 52.67 -40.18 20.51
CA ALA A 70 51.78 -39.39 21.35
C ALA A 70 51.57 -37.98 20.78
N ALA A 71 52.67 -37.28 20.43
CA ALA A 71 52.61 -35.95 19.82
C ALA A 71 51.87 -35.95 18.47
N LYS A 72 52.00 -37.00 17.65
CA LYS A 72 51.21 -37.15 16.42
C LYS A 72 49.71 -37.26 16.72
N THR A 73 49.32 -38.08 17.70
CA THR A 73 47.90 -38.23 18.06
C THR A 73 47.30 -36.94 18.59
N GLU A 74 48.06 -36.18 19.40
CA GLU A 74 47.62 -34.86 19.88
C GLU A 74 47.48 -33.87 18.74
N LEU A 75 48.44 -33.83 17.82
CA LEU A 75 48.41 -32.94 16.67
C LEU A 75 47.26 -33.28 15.69
N GLU A 76 46.95 -34.57 15.50
CA GLU A 76 45.76 -35.01 14.75
C GLU A 76 44.47 -34.60 15.46
N LYS A 77 44.37 -34.75 16.78
CA LYS A 77 43.23 -34.28 17.56
C LYS A 77 43.04 -32.76 17.43
N THR A 78 44.11 -31.98 17.53
CA THR A 78 44.05 -30.52 17.34
C THR A 78 43.65 -30.14 15.91
N ARG A 79 44.14 -30.86 14.89
CA ARG A 79 43.71 -30.66 13.49
C ARG A 79 42.22 -30.93 13.30
N ASN A 80 41.71 -32.00 13.91
CA ASN A 80 40.29 -32.35 13.87
C ASN A 80 39.44 -31.29 14.58
N GLN A 81 39.86 -30.84 15.78
CA GLN A 81 39.21 -29.75 16.51
C GLN A 81 39.20 -28.44 15.71
N LYS A 82 40.33 -28.08 15.09
CA LYS A 82 40.42 -26.91 14.22
C LYS A 82 39.44 -27.00 13.05
N THR A 83 39.40 -28.14 12.37
CA THR A 83 38.50 -28.34 11.23
C THR A 83 37.03 -28.22 11.65
N ALA A 84 36.67 -28.74 12.82
CA ALA A 84 35.33 -28.59 13.38
C ALA A 84 34.99 -27.13 13.71
N LEU A 85 35.93 -26.37 14.30
CA LEU A 85 35.75 -24.94 14.57
C LEU A 85 35.64 -24.11 13.27
N ASP A 86 36.47 -24.42 12.26
CA ASP A 86 36.42 -23.75 10.96
C ASP A 86 35.06 -23.98 10.28
N GLN A 87 34.48 -25.18 10.41
CA GLN A 87 33.12 -25.47 9.95
C GLN A 87 32.08 -24.63 10.70
N GLN A 88 32.17 -24.52 12.03
CA GLN A 88 31.25 -23.68 12.82
C GLN A 88 31.35 -22.20 12.41
N VAL A 89 32.56 -21.67 12.23
CA VAL A 89 32.77 -20.29 11.78
C VAL A 89 32.17 -20.08 10.38
N LYS A 90 32.27 -21.07 9.50
CA LYS A 90 31.63 -21.02 8.18
C LYS A 90 30.10 -20.96 8.30
N THR A 91 29.50 -21.85 9.09
CA THR A 91 28.05 -21.84 9.33
C THR A 91 27.58 -20.52 9.94
N LEU A 92 28.31 -19.98 10.92
CA LEU A 92 27.99 -18.68 11.52
C LEU A 92 28.06 -17.53 10.51
N LYS A 93 29.06 -17.54 9.62
CA LYS A 93 29.15 -16.54 8.54
C LYS A 93 27.99 -16.63 7.56
N GLU A 94 27.62 -17.84 7.16
CA GLU A 94 26.48 -18.09 6.28
C GLU A 94 25.16 -17.62 6.94
N LEU A 95 24.97 -17.92 8.23
CA LEU A 95 23.81 -17.45 8.99
C LEU A 95 23.78 -15.93 9.14
N ASN A 96 24.91 -15.29 9.43
CA ASN A 96 24.99 -13.83 9.52
C ASN A 96 24.68 -13.16 8.17
N ALA A 97 25.20 -13.72 7.06
CA ALA A 97 24.89 -13.24 5.72
C ALA A 97 23.40 -13.40 5.40
N LYS A 98 22.79 -14.54 5.80
CA LYS A 98 21.36 -14.77 5.64
C LYS A 98 20.52 -13.78 6.44
N LEU A 99 20.85 -13.56 7.72
CA LEU A 99 20.15 -12.58 8.57
C LEU A 99 20.25 -11.16 8.01
N ALA A 100 21.40 -10.79 7.44
CA ALA A 100 21.55 -9.49 6.78
C ALA A 100 20.64 -9.38 5.54
N ALA A 101 20.60 -10.41 4.70
CA ALA A 101 19.71 -10.45 3.53
C ALA A 101 18.23 -10.40 3.91
N ASP A 102 17.82 -11.15 4.95
CA ASP A 102 16.45 -11.14 5.46
C ASP A 102 16.10 -9.75 6.03
N ALA A 103 17.03 -9.09 6.73
CA ALA A 103 16.83 -7.72 7.23
C ALA A 103 16.65 -6.70 6.10
N GLU A 104 17.42 -6.82 5.01
CA GLU A 104 17.25 -5.97 3.83
C GLU A 104 15.89 -6.20 3.17
N LEU A 105 15.46 -7.46 3.03
CA LEU A 105 14.14 -7.81 2.49
C LEU A 105 13.00 -7.20 3.32
N TYR A 106 13.03 -7.35 4.64
CA TYR A 106 12.03 -6.75 5.52
C TYR A 106 12.03 -5.22 5.44
N SER A 107 13.20 -4.59 5.32
CA SER A 107 13.29 -3.13 5.16
C SER A 107 12.64 -2.65 3.86
N ALA A 108 12.83 -3.40 2.76
CA ALA A 108 12.23 -3.12 1.46
C ALA A 108 10.70 -3.34 1.48
N GLU A 109 10.22 -4.40 2.13
CA GLU A 109 8.79 -4.64 2.33
C GLU A 109 8.14 -3.52 3.16
N LEU A 110 8.76 -3.13 4.27
CA LEU A 110 8.29 -2.01 5.09
C LEU A 110 8.24 -0.71 4.31
N GLN A 111 9.22 -0.45 3.44
CA GLN A 111 9.22 0.74 2.60
C GLN A 111 8.05 0.72 1.61
N ARG A 112 7.81 -0.42 0.93
CA ARG A 112 6.66 -0.58 0.03
C ARG A 112 5.32 -0.38 0.75
N ILE A 113 5.18 -0.96 1.95
CA ILE A 113 3.97 -0.80 2.77
C ILE A 113 3.76 0.67 3.15
N LYS A 114 4.83 1.37 3.55
CA LYS A 114 4.75 2.81 3.86
C LYS A 114 4.29 3.63 2.67
N GLU A 115 4.91 3.45 1.50
CA GLU A 115 4.55 4.16 0.27
C GLU A 115 3.11 3.87 -0.16
N SER A 116 2.68 2.61 -0.08
CA SER A 116 1.28 2.23 -0.35
C SER A 116 0.31 2.93 0.60
N ARG A 117 0.61 2.90 1.91
CA ARG A 117 -0.21 3.53 2.94
C ARG A 117 -0.27 5.04 2.77
N ASP A 118 0.82 5.70 2.41
CA ASP A 118 0.85 7.14 2.19
C ASP A 118 0.08 7.53 0.92
N LYS A 119 0.13 6.70 -0.12
CA LYS A 119 -0.71 6.86 -1.32
C LYS A 119 -2.20 6.71 -1.01
N GLU A 120 -2.57 5.70 -0.21
CA GLU A 120 -3.95 5.52 0.22
C GLU A 120 -4.43 6.69 1.08
N ARG A 121 -3.60 7.15 2.04
CA ARG A 121 -3.90 8.35 2.84
C ARG A 121 -4.12 9.57 1.96
N GLY A 122 -3.23 9.84 1.00
CA GLY A 122 -3.40 10.95 0.07
C GLY A 122 -4.69 10.84 -0.75
N SER A 123 -5.05 9.63 -1.21
CA SER A 123 -6.31 9.41 -1.93
C SER A 123 -7.55 9.64 -1.06
N VAL A 124 -7.52 9.19 0.20
CA VAL A 124 -8.62 9.39 1.15
C VAL A 124 -8.74 10.86 1.51
N GLU A 125 -7.64 11.53 1.85
CA GLU A 125 -7.61 12.96 2.14
C GLU A 125 -8.14 13.81 0.98
N GLY A 126 -7.78 13.45 -0.27
CA GLY A 126 -8.31 14.10 -1.46
C GLY A 126 -9.83 13.98 -1.57
N ARG A 127 -10.37 12.76 -1.41
CA ARG A 127 -11.83 12.52 -1.43
C ARG A 127 -12.54 13.22 -0.27
N THR A 128 -11.94 13.24 0.91
CA THR A 128 -12.50 13.95 2.07
C THR A 128 -12.63 15.44 1.79
N LYS A 129 -11.58 16.08 1.25
CA LYS A 129 -11.62 17.51 0.88
C LYS A 129 -12.66 17.79 -0.21
N GLU A 130 -12.79 16.90 -1.18
CA GLU A 130 -13.80 17.01 -2.23
C GLU A 130 -15.22 16.92 -1.64
N LEU A 131 -15.48 15.93 -0.78
CA LEU A 131 -16.76 15.77 -0.09
C LEU A 131 -17.08 16.97 0.81
N GLU A 132 -16.11 17.46 1.57
CA GLU A 132 -16.26 18.67 2.40
C GLU A 132 -16.59 19.91 1.54
N ALA A 133 -15.97 20.05 0.38
CA ALA A 133 -16.29 21.12 -0.55
C ALA A 133 -17.72 21.00 -1.09
N ARG A 134 -18.15 19.79 -1.48
CA ARG A 134 -19.53 19.53 -1.93
C ARG A 134 -20.56 19.77 -0.83
N VAL A 135 -20.28 19.37 0.41
CA VAL A 135 -21.15 19.64 1.56
C VAL A 135 -21.29 21.15 1.79
N ARG A 136 -20.19 21.91 1.72
CA ARG A 136 -20.24 23.37 1.85
C ARG A 136 -21.05 24.01 0.72
N ASP A 137 -20.87 23.56 -0.51
CA ASP A 137 -21.62 24.08 -1.66
C ASP A 137 -23.12 23.78 -1.54
N LEU A 138 -23.50 22.52 -1.29
CA LEU A 138 -24.90 22.13 -1.08
C LEU A 138 -25.54 22.84 0.11
N SER A 139 -24.78 23.05 1.20
CA SER A 139 -25.24 23.85 2.33
C SER A 139 -25.51 25.30 1.92
N GLY A 140 -24.63 25.88 1.09
CA GLY A 140 -24.83 27.19 0.49
C GLY A 140 -26.06 27.28 -0.40
N GLN A 141 -26.25 26.30 -1.29
CA GLN A 141 -27.42 26.20 -2.17
C GLN A 141 -28.72 26.09 -1.36
N ASN A 142 -28.76 25.23 -0.34
CA ASN A 142 -29.92 25.08 0.54
C ASN A 142 -30.27 26.39 1.26
N ARG A 143 -29.27 27.15 1.74
CA ARG A 143 -29.52 28.46 2.35
C ARG A 143 -30.10 29.46 1.37
N ARG A 144 -29.61 29.48 0.12
CA ARG A 144 -30.14 30.37 -0.93
C ARG A 144 -31.58 30.02 -1.28
N LEU A 145 -31.88 28.74 -1.49
CA LEU A 145 -33.24 28.28 -1.75
C LEU A 145 -34.20 28.65 -0.61
N GLN A 146 -33.76 28.52 0.64
CA GLN A 146 -34.55 28.96 1.79
C GLN A 146 -34.82 30.47 1.77
N GLN A 147 -33.83 31.29 1.42
CA GLN A 147 -34.00 32.74 1.30
C GLN A 147 -34.96 33.12 0.17
N GLU A 148 -34.84 32.47 -0.99
CA GLU A 148 -35.75 32.66 -2.12
C GLU A 148 -37.18 32.26 -1.76
N TYR A 149 -37.36 31.11 -1.09
CA TYR A 149 -38.66 30.63 -0.63
C TYR A 149 -39.33 31.63 0.32
N GLU A 150 -38.59 32.13 1.32
CA GLU A 150 -39.11 33.14 2.25
C GLU A 150 -39.40 34.48 1.53
N GLY A 151 -38.58 34.87 0.55
CA GLY A 151 -38.84 36.03 -0.29
C GLY A 151 -40.15 35.90 -1.09
N LEU A 152 -40.31 34.80 -1.81
CA LEU A 152 -41.50 34.44 -2.57
C LEU A 152 -42.75 34.41 -1.69
N LYS A 153 -42.64 33.85 -0.48
CA LYS A 153 -43.72 33.84 0.50
C LYS A 153 -44.16 35.25 0.89
N ARG A 154 -43.23 36.17 1.17
CA ARG A 154 -43.57 37.58 1.46
C ARG A 154 -44.25 38.27 0.28
N VAL A 155 -43.77 38.04 -0.94
CA VAL A 155 -44.39 38.59 -2.15
C VAL A 155 -45.81 38.03 -2.33
N ASN A 156 -45.99 36.73 -2.08
CA ASN A 156 -47.31 36.09 -2.16
C ASN A 156 -48.29 36.68 -1.15
N GLU A 157 -47.86 36.89 0.10
CA GLU A 157 -48.69 37.55 1.12
C GLU A 157 -49.03 39.00 0.76
N THR A 158 -48.08 39.75 0.20
CA THR A 158 -48.32 41.13 -0.29
C THR A 158 -49.34 41.15 -1.42
N LEU A 159 -49.26 40.20 -2.36
CA LEU A 159 -50.19 40.07 -3.47
C LEU A 159 -51.59 39.71 -2.97
N LYS A 160 -51.71 38.77 -2.03
CA LYS A 160 -53.00 38.43 -1.40
C LYS A 160 -53.64 39.64 -0.72
N ALA A 161 -52.87 40.41 0.06
CA ALA A 161 -53.37 41.62 0.71
C ALA A 161 -53.87 42.65 -0.31
N THR A 162 -53.14 42.80 -1.42
CA THR A 162 -53.51 43.69 -2.53
C THR A 162 -54.82 43.24 -3.19
N VAL A 163 -54.95 41.95 -3.50
CA VAL A 163 -56.18 41.37 -4.06
C VAL A 163 -57.37 41.57 -3.10
N ALA A 164 -57.17 41.33 -1.81
CA ALA A 164 -58.20 41.52 -0.79
C ALA A 164 -58.66 42.99 -0.70
N ARG A 165 -57.72 43.94 -0.79
CA ARG A 165 -58.04 45.38 -0.82
C ARG A 165 -58.91 45.72 -2.02
N TYR A 166 -58.52 45.32 -3.23
CA TYR A 166 -59.32 45.58 -4.44
C TYR A 166 -60.70 44.93 -4.38
N GLN A 167 -60.80 43.70 -3.89
CA GLN A 167 -62.09 43.04 -3.71
C GLN A 167 -63.00 43.79 -2.73
N LYS A 168 -62.43 44.38 -1.67
CA LYS A 168 -63.18 45.21 -0.72
C LYS A 168 -63.69 46.50 -1.37
N GLU A 169 -62.83 47.22 -2.09
CA GLU A 169 -63.21 48.44 -2.82
C GLU A 169 -64.33 48.16 -3.85
N LEU A 170 -64.28 47.02 -4.56
CA LEU A 170 -65.33 46.61 -5.50
C LEU A 170 -66.66 46.30 -4.81
N LYS A 171 -66.64 45.58 -3.67
CA LYS A 171 -67.85 45.29 -2.88
C LYS A 171 -68.46 46.55 -2.27
N GLU A 172 -67.63 47.49 -1.83
CA GLU A 172 -68.08 48.77 -1.27
C GLU A 172 -68.74 49.65 -2.33
N ARG A 173 -68.18 49.68 -3.55
CA ARG A 173 -68.81 50.31 -4.72
C ARG A 173 -70.15 49.66 -5.08
N GLN A 174 -70.25 48.33 -5.06
CA GLN A 174 -71.53 47.63 -5.27
C GLN A 174 -72.57 48.00 -4.20
N ARG A 175 -72.18 48.04 -2.92
CA ARG A 175 -73.07 48.44 -1.82
C ARG A 175 -73.51 49.89 -1.88
N THR A 176 -72.65 50.81 -2.33
CA THR A 176 -73.02 52.22 -2.53
C THR A 176 -73.96 52.43 -3.71
N ILE A 177 -73.96 51.52 -4.69
CA ILE A 177 -74.95 51.47 -5.78
C ILE A 177 -76.30 50.87 -5.30
N GLU A 178 -76.29 50.05 -4.24
CA GLU A 178 -77.47 49.34 -3.71
C GLU A 178 -78.20 50.04 -2.53
N ALA A 179 -77.82 51.25 -2.11
CA ALA A 179 -78.57 52.00 -1.08
C ALA A 179 -79.94 52.50 -1.62
N PRO A 180 -81.05 52.43 -0.85
CA PRO A 180 -82.39 52.45 -1.41
C PRO A 180 -82.86 53.86 -1.81
N GLY A 181 -83.06 54.09 -3.11
CA GLY A 181 -83.64 55.34 -3.61
C GLY A 181 -83.70 55.50 -5.14
N ALA A 182 -84.62 54.76 -5.79
CA ALA A 182 -85.25 55.01 -7.10
C ALA A 182 -84.44 54.87 -8.41
N PRO A 183 -85.11 54.70 -9.57
CA PRO A 183 -86.03 53.62 -9.97
C PRO A 183 -85.41 52.71 -11.05
N ALA A 184 -85.89 51.47 -11.09
CA ALA A 184 -85.50 50.46 -12.07
C ALA A 184 -85.92 50.86 -13.50
N VAL A 185 -84.98 50.79 -14.44
CA VAL A 185 -85.22 50.84 -15.89
C VAL A 185 -85.22 49.40 -16.43
N PRO A 186 -86.16 48.99 -17.31
CA PRO A 186 -86.31 47.59 -17.67
C PRO A 186 -85.51 47.14 -18.91
N ARG A 187 -85.00 45.91 -18.77
CA ARG A 187 -84.76 44.82 -19.76
C ARG A 187 -83.70 45.01 -20.86
N GLN A 188 -82.85 43.98 -20.98
CA GLN A 188 -82.97 43.01 -22.08
C GLN A 188 -82.41 41.62 -21.70
N PRO A 189 -82.96 40.52 -22.24
CA PRO A 189 -82.52 39.16 -21.94
C PRO A 189 -81.34 38.77 -22.82
N VAL A 190 -80.20 38.47 -22.21
CA VAL A 190 -79.07 37.80 -22.87
C VAL A 190 -79.10 36.31 -22.52
N THR A 191 -79.03 35.54 -23.60
CA THR A 191 -78.94 34.08 -23.72
C THR A 191 -77.77 33.46 -22.94
N PRO A 192 -77.78 32.15 -22.68
CA PRO A 192 -77.02 31.53 -21.61
C PRO A 192 -75.50 31.54 -21.84
N ALA A 193 -74.78 31.76 -20.73
CA ALA A 193 -73.34 31.61 -20.61
C ALA A 193 -72.87 30.21 -21.08
N PRO A 194 -71.73 30.13 -21.80
CA PRO A 194 -71.03 28.88 -22.00
C PRO A 194 -70.64 28.27 -20.66
N ALA A 195 -70.91 26.97 -20.55
CA ALA A 195 -70.68 26.14 -19.38
C ALA A 195 -69.26 26.28 -18.81
N ALA A 196 -69.20 26.35 -17.47
CA ALA A 196 -68.01 26.06 -16.71
C ALA A 196 -67.42 24.70 -17.12
N PRO A 197 -66.09 24.59 -17.24
CA PRO A 197 -65.42 23.32 -17.53
C PRO A 197 -65.64 22.34 -16.38
N LYS A 198 -65.84 21.07 -16.75
CA LYS A 198 -65.95 19.92 -15.85
C LYS A 198 -64.70 19.80 -14.95
N PRO A 199 -64.81 19.17 -13.76
CA PRO A 199 -63.66 18.93 -12.89
C PRO A 199 -62.68 17.97 -13.56
N VAL A 200 -61.42 18.38 -13.69
CA VAL A 200 -60.30 17.47 -13.93
C VAL A 200 -59.43 17.51 -12.68
N ALA A 201 -59.50 16.45 -11.89
CA ALA A 201 -58.37 15.95 -11.13
C ALA A 201 -58.03 14.59 -11.77
N PRO A 202 -56.76 14.22 -11.97
CA PRO A 202 -55.66 14.47 -11.04
C PRO A 202 -54.56 15.35 -11.63
N ALA A 203 -53.64 15.72 -10.74
CA ALA A 203 -52.37 16.39 -10.96
C ALA A 203 -51.69 16.06 -12.30
N PRO A 204 -50.80 16.94 -12.81
CA PRO A 204 -49.75 16.47 -13.70
C PRO A 204 -49.07 15.31 -12.99
N ALA A 205 -49.29 14.09 -13.51
CA ALA A 205 -48.33 13.03 -13.37
C ALA A 205 -46.98 13.69 -13.62
N ALA A 206 -46.08 13.52 -12.66
CA ALA A 206 -44.70 13.93 -12.79
C ALA A 206 -44.29 13.78 -14.25
N ALA A 207 -43.80 14.88 -14.84
CA ALA A 207 -43.11 14.81 -16.11
C ALA A 207 -42.29 13.53 -16.11
N PRO A 208 -42.32 12.70 -17.18
CA PRO A 208 -41.41 11.57 -17.25
C PRO A 208 -40.05 12.17 -16.98
N VAL A 209 -39.51 11.85 -15.80
CA VAL A 209 -38.14 12.14 -15.44
C VAL A 209 -37.37 11.72 -16.68
N PRO A 210 -36.55 12.60 -17.28
CA PRO A 210 -35.74 12.17 -18.40
C PRO A 210 -35.13 10.85 -17.96
N ALA A 211 -35.30 9.83 -18.79
CA ALA A 211 -34.77 8.49 -18.58
C ALA A 211 -33.24 8.63 -18.52
N GLY A 212 -32.76 9.14 -17.40
CA GLY A 212 -31.42 9.03 -16.94
C GLY A 212 -31.25 7.54 -16.79
N THR A 213 -30.25 7.04 -17.47
CA THR A 213 -29.65 5.74 -17.23
C THR A 213 -29.34 5.64 -15.74
N SER A 214 -30.33 5.25 -14.94
CA SER A 214 -30.22 5.12 -13.49
C SER A 214 -29.42 3.86 -13.26
N VAL A 215 -28.11 4.03 -13.17
CA VAL A 215 -27.19 2.93 -12.87
C VAL A 215 -27.54 2.45 -11.46
N VAL A 216 -28.09 1.24 -11.36
CA VAL A 216 -28.55 0.64 -10.11
C VAL A 216 -27.36 0.03 -9.39
N ASN A 217 -27.15 0.41 -8.13
CA ASN A 217 -26.12 -0.22 -7.30
C ASN A 217 -26.63 -1.56 -6.76
N ILE A 218 -26.02 -2.66 -7.21
CA ILE A 218 -26.42 -4.03 -6.88
C ILE A 218 -26.31 -4.32 -5.37
N ASN A 219 -25.41 -3.63 -4.65
CA ASN A 219 -25.15 -3.84 -3.23
C ASN A 219 -26.16 -3.11 -2.32
N THR A 220 -26.76 -2.01 -2.79
CA THR A 220 -27.63 -1.16 -1.95
C THR A 220 -29.07 -1.06 -2.45
N ALA A 221 -29.35 -1.40 -3.71
CA ALA A 221 -30.68 -1.29 -4.29
C ALA A 221 -31.72 -2.16 -3.57
N SER A 222 -32.98 -1.72 -3.57
CA SER A 222 -34.09 -2.56 -3.09
C SER A 222 -34.51 -3.59 -4.15
N ALA A 223 -35.28 -4.61 -3.75
CA ALA A 223 -35.83 -5.60 -4.69
C ALA A 223 -36.73 -4.94 -5.76
N SER A 224 -37.52 -3.95 -5.34
CA SER A 224 -38.38 -3.15 -6.21
C SER A 224 -37.59 -2.33 -7.22
N ASP A 225 -36.46 -1.73 -6.82
CA ASP A 225 -35.63 -0.95 -7.74
C ASP A 225 -34.97 -1.85 -8.80
N MET A 226 -34.52 -3.04 -8.39
CA MET A 226 -33.96 -4.01 -9.32
C MET A 226 -35.00 -4.54 -10.31
N ALA A 227 -36.23 -4.77 -9.87
CA ALA A 227 -37.31 -5.16 -10.77
C ALA A 227 -37.70 -4.03 -11.73
N LEU A 228 -37.83 -2.80 -11.22
CA LEU A 228 -38.31 -1.65 -11.99
C LEU A 228 -37.29 -1.13 -13.00
N TYR A 229 -36.02 -1.01 -12.61
CA TYR A 229 -34.98 -0.40 -13.44
C TYR A 229 -34.14 -1.40 -14.24
N LEU A 230 -33.95 -2.62 -13.72
CA LEU A 230 -33.18 -3.68 -14.40
C LEU A 230 -34.08 -4.72 -15.10
N GLY A 231 -35.39 -4.68 -14.88
CA GLY A 231 -36.32 -5.67 -15.44
C GLY A 231 -36.11 -7.08 -14.90
N LEU A 232 -35.54 -7.21 -13.69
CA LEU A 232 -35.34 -8.51 -13.05
C LEU A 232 -36.66 -9.03 -12.47
N THR A 233 -36.87 -10.35 -12.55
CA THR A 233 -37.99 -10.97 -11.82
C THR A 233 -37.75 -10.88 -10.31
N LYS A 234 -38.83 -10.94 -9.53
CA LYS A 234 -38.76 -10.85 -8.07
C LYS A 234 -37.81 -11.89 -7.47
N ASP A 235 -37.85 -13.13 -7.95
CA ASP A 235 -36.96 -14.21 -7.48
C ASP A 235 -35.48 -13.92 -7.77
N MET A 236 -35.17 -13.33 -8.93
CA MET A 236 -33.81 -12.96 -9.29
C MET A 236 -33.31 -11.78 -8.44
N ALA A 237 -34.16 -10.78 -8.20
CA ALA A 237 -33.84 -9.66 -7.31
C ALA A 237 -33.58 -10.13 -5.87
N GLU A 238 -34.36 -11.08 -5.35
CA GLU A 238 -34.17 -11.65 -4.01
C GLU A 238 -32.85 -12.44 -3.92
N LYS A 239 -32.51 -13.25 -4.93
CA LYS A 239 -31.20 -13.94 -5.00
C LYS A 239 -30.03 -12.97 -5.03
N VAL A 240 -30.20 -11.82 -5.71
CA VAL A 240 -29.20 -10.76 -5.72
C VAL A 240 -28.99 -10.18 -4.33
N ILE A 241 -30.07 -9.90 -3.58
CA ILE A 241 -29.99 -9.39 -2.21
C ILE A 241 -29.34 -10.40 -1.26
N ALA A 242 -29.72 -11.68 -1.36
CA ALA A 242 -29.24 -12.73 -0.47
C ALA A 242 -27.73 -12.98 -0.56
N ASN A 243 -27.11 -12.71 -1.72
CA ASN A 243 -25.68 -12.98 -1.97
C ASN A 243 -24.80 -11.72 -2.00
N ARG A 244 -25.28 -10.62 -1.39
CA ARG A 244 -24.47 -9.42 -1.14
C ARG A 244 -23.39 -9.72 -0.08
N PRO A 245 -22.20 -9.09 -0.15
CA PRO A 245 -21.77 -8.05 -1.09
C PRO A 245 -21.09 -8.59 -2.36
N TYR A 246 -21.17 -7.81 -3.44
CA TYR A 246 -20.47 -8.03 -4.70
C TYR A 246 -19.36 -6.99 -4.89
N LYS A 247 -18.14 -7.43 -5.21
CA LYS A 247 -17.03 -6.50 -5.48
C LYS A 247 -17.04 -6.05 -6.94
N LEU A 248 -17.37 -6.97 -7.85
CA LEU A 248 -17.40 -6.74 -9.30
C LEU A 248 -18.76 -7.12 -9.89
N ARG A 249 -19.17 -6.43 -10.96
CA ARG A 249 -20.42 -6.72 -11.69
C ARG A 249 -20.49 -8.18 -12.16
N GLY A 250 -19.36 -8.74 -12.59
CA GLY A 250 -19.25 -10.13 -13.06
C GLY A 250 -19.46 -11.20 -11.98
N GLU A 251 -19.48 -10.84 -10.69
CA GLU A 251 -19.79 -11.79 -9.62
C GLU A 251 -21.26 -12.25 -9.65
N LEU A 252 -22.17 -11.49 -10.27
CA LEU A 252 -23.55 -11.90 -10.48
C LEU A 252 -23.66 -13.18 -11.31
N VAL A 253 -22.77 -13.36 -12.29
CA VAL A 253 -22.70 -14.57 -13.11
C VAL A 253 -21.84 -15.63 -12.44
N SER A 254 -20.68 -15.24 -11.90
CA SER A 254 -19.71 -16.18 -11.29
C SER A 254 -20.27 -16.90 -10.07
N LYS A 255 -21.14 -16.23 -9.29
CA LYS A 255 -21.85 -16.81 -8.14
C LYS A 255 -23.19 -17.47 -8.54
N ASN A 256 -23.47 -17.63 -9.84
CA ASN A 256 -24.73 -18.17 -10.38
C ASN A 256 -25.99 -17.48 -9.85
N VAL A 257 -25.92 -16.18 -9.59
CA VAL A 257 -27.06 -15.38 -9.12
C VAL A 257 -27.96 -15.02 -10.30
N LEU A 258 -27.35 -14.62 -11.42
CA LEU A 258 -28.05 -14.31 -12.67
C LEU A 258 -27.48 -15.13 -13.83
N PRO A 259 -28.34 -15.61 -14.75
CA PRO A 259 -27.89 -16.18 -16.02
C PRO A 259 -27.08 -15.16 -16.82
N LYS A 260 -26.07 -15.64 -17.56
CA LYS A 260 -25.21 -14.78 -18.41
C LYS A 260 -26.01 -13.92 -19.38
N ALA A 261 -27.03 -14.51 -20.03
CA ALA A 261 -27.91 -13.80 -20.96
C ALA A 261 -28.63 -12.60 -20.31
N THR A 262 -29.10 -12.76 -19.08
CA THR A 262 -29.75 -11.67 -18.32
C THR A 262 -28.75 -10.62 -17.90
N PHE A 263 -27.56 -11.04 -17.45
CA PHE A 263 -26.49 -10.11 -17.07
C PHE A 263 -26.04 -9.24 -18.25
N ASP A 264 -25.91 -9.80 -19.45
CA ASP A 264 -25.46 -9.06 -20.64
C ASP A 264 -26.41 -7.91 -21.03
N VAL A 265 -27.71 -8.03 -20.74
CA VAL A 265 -28.72 -6.98 -20.98
C VAL A 265 -28.64 -5.86 -19.94
N ILE A 266 -28.28 -6.18 -18.70
CA ILE A 266 -28.30 -5.22 -17.58
C ILE A 266 -26.92 -4.66 -17.22
N LYS A 267 -25.81 -5.22 -17.74
CA LYS A 267 -24.43 -4.92 -17.35
C LYS A 267 -24.08 -3.43 -17.38
N ASP A 268 -24.69 -2.68 -18.31
CA ASP A 268 -24.47 -1.25 -18.51
C ASP A 268 -25.34 -0.38 -17.60
N LYS A 269 -26.36 -0.98 -16.98
CA LYS A 269 -27.29 -0.36 -16.02
C LYS A 269 -26.99 -0.71 -14.56
N VAL A 270 -25.97 -1.53 -14.30
CA VAL A 270 -25.58 -1.92 -12.94
C VAL A 270 -24.22 -1.39 -12.54
N THR A 271 -24.05 -1.08 -11.25
CA THR A 271 -22.76 -0.74 -10.63
C THR A 271 -22.57 -1.50 -9.32
N THR A 272 -21.33 -1.72 -8.93
CA THR A 272 -20.96 -2.27 -7.61
C THR A 272 -20.43 -1.20 -6.65
N GLY A 273 -20.56 0.09 -7.04
CA GLY A 273 -20.10 1.30 -6.35
C GLY A 273 -19.48 1.11 -4.97
N SER A 274 -18.17 1.38 -4.88
CA SER A 274 -17.42 1.58 -3.65
C SER A 274 -17.93 2.79 -2.86
#